data_AF-A0AA39MVT2-F1
#
_entry.id   AF-A0AA39MVT2-F1
#
_cell.length_a   1.000
_cell.length_b   1.000
_cell.length_c   1.000
_cell.angle_alpha   90.00
_cell.angle_beta   90.00
_cell.angle_gamma   90.00
#
_symmetry.space_group_name_H-M   'P 1'
#
loop_
_entity.id
_entity.type
_entity.pdbx_description
1 polymer ?
#
loop_
_entity_poly.entity_id
_entity_poly.type
_entity_poly.pdbx_seq_one_letter_code
_entity_poly.pdbx_strand_id
1 'polypeptide(L)'
;YDHHMPDASEWHPHASKTMFMLDLLDNLPRLRLSDDHLKAILWVMRECGTPNVPAFSALRKMQSSLARTVNLTPKHHTSSLGNHFYMNHPSQLFALDWSNPFVRKYIWPYPEIGGAICETWQAAKWLEEIELEELSPMWANWESVIDRHRHFYVRELAQTSDSSYVVLLRWVTVASVVHVDILNVKHQDGIFSVCAGPSKRILATCLVRICHRFSMGMYSNLLPAYSQDFSAPNPLREQAKGRPMFRLRVIPWSDDVSGNVSKQYNAHTNIYMTNANLPHSKLSQEYFIRFCSTSSNASSSEQFTALKEDLYVPP
;
A
#
# COMPACT_ATOMS: atom_id res chain seq x y z
N TYR A 1 -19.83 -7.79 10.02
CA TYR A 1 -20.69 -7.53 8.86
C TYR A 1 -20.79 -8.84 8.10
N ASP A 2 -21.83 -9.60 8.41
CA ASP A 2 -22.13 -10.87 7.78
C ASP A 2 -23.37 -10.63 6.91
N HIS A 3 -23.14 -10.12 5.71
CA HIS A 3 -24.14 -10.21 4.66
C HIS A 3 -23.90 -11.55 4.00
N HIS A 4 -24.83 -12.49 4.16
CA HIS A 4 -24.96 -13.65 3.29
C HIS A 4 -24.94 -13.17 1.84
N MET A 5 -23.77 -13.24 1.19
CA MET A 5 -23.71 -13.21 -0.26
C MET A 5 -24.39 -14.50 -0.75
N PRO A 6 -25.34 -14.41 -1.70
CA PRO A 6 -25.91 -15.61 -2.30
C PRO A 6 -24.75 -16.41 -2.87
N ASP A 7 -24.76 -17.72 -2.60
CA ASP A 7 -23.76 -18.74 -2.95
C ASP A 7 -23.00 -18.35 -4.24
N ALA A 8 -21.93 -17.58 -4.07
CA ALA A 8 -21.21 -17.03 -5.20
C ALA A 8 -20.56 -18.25 -5.85
N SER A 9 -20.75 -18.43 -7.16
CA SER A 9 -20.13 -19.58 -7.86
C SER A 9 -18.67 -19.68 -7.41
N GLU A 10 -18.15 -20.88 -7.22
CA GLU A 10 -16.75 -21.13 -6.83
C GLU A 10 -15.75 -20.29 -7.66
N TRP A 11 -16.15 -19.89 -8.86
CA TRP A 11 -15.38 -19.13 -9.84
C TRP A 11 -15.63 -17.62 -9.83
N HIS A 12 -16.39 -17.09 -8.87
CA HIS A 12 -16.63 -15.63 -8.74
C HIS A 12 -15.28 -14.88 -8.71
N PRO A 13 -15.12 -13.76 -9.45
CA PRO A 13 -16.14 -12.97 -10.15
C PRO A 13 -16.61 -13.52 -11.51
N HIS A 14 -15.99 -14.59 -11.99
CA HIS A 14 -16.39 -15.27 -13.23
C HIS A 14 -17.62 -16.14 -13.02
N ALA A 15 -18.41 -16.34 -14.08
CA ALA A 15 -19.63 -17.14 -14.02
C ALA A 15 -19.36 -18.67 -14.04
N SER A 16 -18.17 -19.09 -14.46
CA SER A 16 -17.77 -20.50 -14.56
C SER A 16 -16.25 -20.66 -14.66
N LYS A 17 -15.76 -21.87 -14.41
CA LYS A 17 -14.36 -22.26 -14.68
C LYS A 17 -13.93 -21.98 -16.11
N THR A 18 -14.79 -22.29 -17.08
CA THR A 18 -14.53 -22.09 -18.51
C THR A 18 -14.34 -20.60 -18.83
N MET A 19 -15.19 -19.73 -18.26
CA MET A 19 -15.07 -18.28 -18.39
C MET A 19 -13.74 -17.77 -17.81
N PHE A 20 -13.36 -18.23 -16.61
CA PHE A 20 -12.09 -17.87 -15.98
C PHE A 20 -10.88 -18.29 -16.82
N MET A 21 -10.85 -19.53 -17.32
CA MET A 21 -9.72 -20.02 -18.11
C MET A 21 -9.55 -19.27 -19.43
N LEU A 22 -10.65 -18.91 -20.09
CA LEU A 22 -10.63 -18.10 -21.31
C LEU A 22 -10.13 -16.67 -21.04
N ASP A 23 -10.58 -16.07 -19.94
CA ASP A 23 -10.12 -14.76 -19.51
C ASP A 23 -8.62 -14.75 -19.18
N LEU A 24 -8.16 -15.78 -18.47
CA LEU A 24 -6.73 -15.97 -18.18
C LEU A 24 -5.93 -16.11 -19.47
N LEU A 25 -6.38 -16.95 -20.40
CA LEU A 25 -5.71 -17.22 -21.68
C LEU A 25 -5.52 -15.95 -22.50
N ASP A 26 -6.53 -15.09 -22.56
CA ASP A 26 -6.52 -13.84 -23.33
C ASP A 26 -5.70 -12.72 -22.65
N ASN A 27 -5.53 -12.81 -21.32
CA ASN A 27 -4.76 -11.86 -20.52
C ASN A 27 -3.31 -12.28 -20.22
N LEU A 28 -2.80 -13.34 -20.87
CA LEU A 28 -1.39 -13.73 -20.73
C LEU A 28 -0.48 -12.62 -21.31
N PRO A 29 0.43 -12.03 -20.49
CA PRO A 29 1.17 -10.83 -20.88
C PRO A 29 1.99 -10.96 -22.18
N ARG A 30 2.53 -12.16 -22.43
CA ARG A 30 3.43 -12.45 -23.56
C ARG A 30 2.82 -13.34 -24.64
N LEU A 31 1.53 -13.67 -24.52
CA LEU A 31 0.81 -14.51 -25.47
C LEU A 31 -0.51 -13.86 -25.84
N ARG A 32 -0.44 -12.72 -26.52
CA ARG A 32 -1.63 -11.99 -26.98
C ARG A 32 -2.30 -12.73 -28.12
N LEU A 33 -3.58 -13.03 -27.95
CA LEU A 33 -4.43 -13.62 -28.96
C LEU A 33 -5.23 -12.53 -29.66
N SER A 34 -5.44 -12.68 -30.97
CA SER A 34 -6.39 -11.84 -31.69
C SER A 34 -7.82 -12.26 -31.36
N ASP A 35 -8.78 -11.37 -31.62
CA ASP A 35 -10.19 -11.69 -31.50
C ASP A 35 -10.58 -12.92 -32.33
N ASP A 36 -9.96 -13.10 -33.50
CA ASP A 36 -10.24 -14.24 -34.38
C ASP A 36 -9.64 -15.55 -33.86
N HIS A 37 -8.43 -15.50 -33.28
CA HIS A 37 -7.88 -16.66 -32.56
C HIS A 37 -8.80 -17.07 -31.40
N LEU A 38 -9.29 -16.10 -30.62
CA LEU A 38 -10.17 -16.39 -29.48
C LEU A 38 -11.52 -16.95 -29.93
N LYS A 39 -12.11 -16.44 -31.03
CA LYS A 39 -13.33 -17.00 -31.64
C LYS A 39 -13.11 -18.43 -32.12
N ALA A 40 -11.97 -18.72 -32.76
CA ALA A 40 -11.64 -20.07 -33.22
C ALA A 40 -11.52 -21.04 -32.04
N ILE A 41 -10.86 -20.64 -30.95
CA ILE A 41 -10.75 -21.44 -29.72
C ILE A 41 -12.13 -21.71 -29.12
N LEU A 42 -12.98 -20.68 -29.00
CA LEU A 42 -14.35 -20.84 -28.51
C LEU A 42 -15.17 -21.80 -29.38
N TRP A 43 -14.99 -21.76 -30.70
CA TRP A 43 -15.64 -22.67 -31.63
C TRP A 43 -15.18 -24.11 -31.40
N VAL A 44 -13.86 -24.38 -31.39
CA VAL A 44 -13.30 -25.71 -31.12
C VAL A 44 -13.80 -26.27 -29.79
N MET A 45 -13.81 -25.46 -28.72
CA MET A 45 -14.28 -25.91 -27.41
C MET A 45 -15.74 -26.34 -27.41
N ARG A 46 -16.60 -25.69 -28.22
CA ARG A 46 -18.01 -26.07 -28.38
C ARG A 46 -18.15 -27.38 -29.14
N GLU A 47 -17.40 -27.55 -30.24
CA GLU A 47 -17.38 -28.80 -31.01
C GLU A 47 -16.89 -29.98 -30.15
N CYS A 48 -15.95 -29.73 -29.23
CA CYS A 48 -15.47 -30.72 -28.27
C CYS A 48 -16.41 -30.95 -27.06
N GLY A 49 -17.58 -30.30 -27.00
CA GLY A 49 -18.56 -30.49 -25.93
C GLY A 49 -18.15 -29.90 -24.57
N THR A 50 -17.26 -28.90 -24.54
CA THR A 50 -16.84 -28.27 -23.28
C THR A 50 -18.03 -27.56 -22.61
N PRO A 51 -18.29 -27.77 -21.31
CA PRO A 51 -19.42 -27.13 -20.64
C PRO A 51 -19.20 -25.61 -20.48
N ASN A 52 -20.30 -24.85 -20.48
CA ASN A 52 -20.34 -23.42 -20.17
C ASN A 52 -19.40 -22.54 -21.01
N VAL A 53 -19.16 -22.89 -22.27
CA VAL A 53 -18.38 -22.04 -23.19
C VAL A 53 -19.18 -20.76 -23.50
N PRO A 54 -18.68 -19.57 -23.14
CA PRO A 54 -19.41 -18.33 -23.34
C PRO A 54 -19.48 -17.95 -24.83
N ALA A 55 -20.44 -17.08 -25.17
CA ALA A 55 -20.33 -16.31 -26.41
C ALA A 55 -19.13 -15.36 -26.33
N PHE A 56 -18.49 -15.07 -27.47
CA PHE A 56 -17.35 -14.13 -27.52
C PHE A 56 -17.72 -12.76 -26.94
N SER A 57 -18.92 -12.25 -27.26
CA SER A 57 -19.46 -11.01 -26.70
C SER A 57 -19.67 -11.07 -25.18
N ALA A 58 -20.07 -12.22 -24.64
CA ALA A 58 -20.23 -12.41 -23.21
C ALA A 58 -18.87 -12.39 -22.49
N LEU A 59 -17.83 -13.00 -23.06
CA LEU A 59 -16.47 -12.94 -22.55
C LEU A 59 -15.96 -11.48 -22.52
N ARG A 60 -16.07 -10.75 -23.64
CA ARG A 60 -15.67 -9.34 -23.72
C ARG A 60 -16.45 -8.42 -22.77
N LYS A 61 -17.76 -8.68 -22.59
CA LYS A 61 -18.60 -7.95 -21.62
C LYS A 61 -18.14 -8.21 -20.18
N MET A 62 -17.83 -9.46 -19.84
CA MET A 62 -17.32 -9.84 -18.52
C MET A 62 -15.96 -9.16 -18.26
N GLN A 63 -15.03 -9.25 -19.20
CA GLN A 63 -13.71 -8.58 -19.14
C GLN A 63 -13.84 -7.06 -18.95
N SER A 64 -14.73 -6.42 -19.71
CA SER A 64 -15.01 -4.98 -19.57
C SER A 64 -15.56 -4.63 -18.19
N SER A 65 -16.36 -5.53 -17.60
CA SER A 65 -16.87 -5.37 -16.24
C SER A 65 -15.74 -5.48 -15.21
N LEU A 66 -14.85 -6.48 -15.33
CA LEU A 66 -13.71 -6.64 -14.44
C LEU A 66 -12.75 -5.45 -14.51
N ALA A 67 -12.44 -4.99 -15.73
CA ALA A 67 -11.58 -3.83 -15.94
C ALA A 67 -12.15 -2.57 -15.24
N ARG A 68 -13.47 -2.39 -15.27
CA ARG A 68 -14.15 -1.29 -14.57
C ARG A 68 -14.05 -1.39 -13.05
N THR A 69 -14.00 -2.61 -12.49
CA THR A 69 -13.82 -2.81 -11.05
C THR A 69 -12.42 -2.39 -10.58
N VAL A 70 -11.40 -2.64 -11.39
CA VAL A 70 -10.02 -2.25 -11.09
C VAL A 70 -9.79 -0.74 -11.31
N ASN A 71 -10.48 -0.16 -12.31
CA ASN A 71 -10.51 1.28 -12.60
C ASN A 71 -9.13 1.96 -12.72
N LEU A 72 -8.17 1.26 -13.33
CA LEU A 72 -6.87 1.83 -13.69
C LEU A 72 -7.01 2.67 -14.95
N THR A 73 -7.20 3.98 -14.77
CA THR A 73 -7.31 4.93 -15.88
C THR A 73 -6.07 5.81 -15.93
N PRO A 74 -5.31 5.81 -17.05
CA PRO A 74 -4.21 6.76 -17.22
C PRO A 74 -4.72 8.20 -17.18
N LYS A 75 -4.03 9.04 -16.42
CA LYS A 75 -4.27 10.49 -16.35
C LYS A 75 -3.44 11.19 -17.43
N HIS A 76 -4.04 12.14 -18.14
CA HIS A 76 -3.33 12.98 -19.10
C HIS A 76 -2.55 14.08 -18.38
N HIS A 77 -1.30 14.30 -18.79
CA HIS A 77 -0.44 15.38 -18.31
C HIS A 77 0.12 16.18 -19.48
N THR A 78 0.31 17.48 -19.25
CA THR A 78 1.09 18.37 -20.10
C THR A 78 2.27 18.88 -19.28
N SER A 79 3.49 18.65 -19.76
CA SER A 79 4.71 19.12 -19.08
C SER A 79 4.85 20.64 -19.17
N SER A 80 5.76 21.21 -18.38
CA SER A 80 6.13 22.62 -18.48
C SER A 80 6.71 23.02 -19.84
N LEU A 81 7.20 22.06 -20.63
CA LEU A 81 7.68 22.26 -22.01
C LEU A 81 6.58 22.05 -23.06
N GLY A 82 5.34 21.77 -22.64
CA GLY A 82 4.21 21.55 -23.53
C GLY A 82 4.10 20.12 -24.09
N ASN A 83 4.90 19.17 -23.60
CA ASN A 83 4.82 17.78 -24.04
C ASN A 83 3.62 17.07 -23.39
N HIS A 84 2.90 16.30 -24.18
CA HIS A 84 1.73 15.54 -23.73
C HIS A 84 2.08 14.07 -23.50
N PHE A 85 1.62 13.51 -22.38
CA PHE A 85 1.80 12.10 -22.06
C PHE A 85 0.72 11.62 -21.08
N TYR A 86 0.65 10.31 -20.86
CA TYR A 86 -0.33 9.68 -19.96
C TYR A 86 0.38 8.88 -18.89
N MET A 87 -0.13 8.93 -17.67
CA MET A 87 0.45 8.21 -16.53
C MET A 87 -0.61 7.46 -15.74
N ASN A 88 -0.34 6.19 -15.45
CA ASN A 88 -1.11 5.40 -14.49
C ASN A 88 -0.90 5.95 -13.08
N HIS A 89 -2.00 6.18 -12.35
CA HIS A 89 -1.91 6.79 -11.03
C HIS A 89 -1.13 5.87 -10.05
N PRO A 90 -0.03 6.34 -9.45
CA PRO A 90 0.84 5.55 -8.58
C PRO A 90 0.11 4.83 -7.44
N SER A 91 -0.79 5.54 -6.75
CA SER A 91 -1.55 4.96 -5.64
C SER A 91 -2.47 3.82 -6.06
N GLN A 92 -3.02 3.85 -7.27
CA GLN A 92 -3.86 2.77 -7.79
C GLN A 92 -3.02 1.53 -8.09
N LEU A 93 -1.80 1.71 -8.61
CA LEU A 93 -0.86 0.60 -8.85
C LEU A 93 -0.48 -0.10 -7.53
N PHE A 94 -0.19 0.66 -6.47
CA PHE A 94 0.10 0.06 -5.16
C PHE A 94 -1.15 -0.49 -4.46
N ALA A 95 -2.34 0.04 -4.76
CA ALA A 95 -3.57 -0.56 -4.26
C ALA A 95 -3.73 -2.03 -4.72
N LEU A 96 -3.19 -2.40 -5.89
CA LEU A 96 -3.16 -3.78 -6.36
C LEU A 96 -2.29 -4.69 -5.47
N ASP A 97 -1.12 -4.20 -5.04
CA ASP A 97 -0.23 -4.94 -4.12
C ASP A 97 -0.92 -5.24 -2.79
N TRP A 98 -1.63 -4.24 -2.26
CA TRP A 98 -2.39 -4.38 -1.01
C TRP A 98 -3.62 -5.26 -1.14
N SER A 99 -4.28 -5.23 -2.29
CA SER A 99 -5.49 -6.02 -2.56
C SER A 99 -5.18 -7.48 -2.85
N ASN A 100 -3.95 -7.81 -3.26
CA ASN A 100 -3.55 -9.18 -3.55
C ASN A 100 -3.11 -9.91 -2.26
N PRO A 101 -3.85 -10.93 -1.77
CA PRO A 101 -3.51 -11.65 -0.54
C PRO A 101 -2.17 -12.40 -0.63
N PHE A 102 -1.74 -12.79 -1.84
CA PHE A 102 -0.45 -13.45 -2.05
C PHE A 102 0.73 -12.46 -1.97
N VAL A 103 0.49 -11.18 -2.23
CA VAL A 103 1.49 -10.11 -2.14
C VAL A 103 1.48 -9.46 -0.77
N ARG A 104 0.29 -9.16 -0.24
CA ARG A 104 0.08 -8.40 1.00
C ARG A 104 0.88 -8.92 2.19
N LYS A 105 1.02 -10.26 2.30
CA LYS A 105 1.80 -10.93 3.35
C LYS A 105 3.30 -10.64 3.34
N TYR A 106 3.83 -10.17 2.21
CA TYR A 106 5.23 -9.78 2.07
C TYR A 106 5.45 -8.28 2.28
N ILE A 107 4.39 -7.47 2.36
CA ILE A 107 4.53 -6.02 2.55
C ILE A 107 4.93 -5.74 4.01
N TRP A 108 6.08 -5.11 4.18
CA TRP A 108 6.73 -4.82 5.45
C TRP A 108 6.62 -3.33 5.82
N PRO A 109 5.69 -2.93 6.69
CA PRO A 109 5.36 -1.52 6.90
C PRO A 109 6.24 -0.79 7.92
N TYR A 110 7.05 -1.49 8.71
CA TYR A 110 7.80 -0.93 9.83
C TYR A 110 9.32 -1.08 9.64
N PRO A 111 10.15 -0.17 10.15
CA PRO A 111 11.59 -0.42 10.27
C PRO A 111 11.86 -1.72 11.04
N GLU A 112 12.95 -2.39 10.74
CA GLU A 112 13.37 -3.61 11.44
C GLU A 112 14.73 -3.41 12.11
N ILE A 113 14.84 -3.87 13.36
CA ILE A 113 16.09 -3.94 14.11
C ILE A 113 16.48 -5.41 14.21
N GLY A 114 17.64 -5.73 13.66
CA GLY A 114 18.11 -7.10 13.57
C GLY A 114 19.50 -7.21 12.98
N GLY A 115 19.81 -8.40 12.45
CA GLY A 115 21.13 -8.80 11.99
C GLY A 115 21.60 -8.09 10.72
N ALA A 116 22.07 -8.88 9.74
CA ALA A 116 22.60 -8.32 8.50
C ALA A 116 21.52 -7.55 7.73
N ILE A 117 21.93 -6.44 7.10
CA ILE A 117 21.06 -5.64 6.24
C ILE A 117 20.95 -6.36 4.89
N CYS A 118 19.77 -6.89 4.61
CA CYS A 118 19.41 -7.49 3.31
C CYS A 118 18.28 -6.72 2.63
N GLU A 119 17.49 -5.98 3.39
CA GLU A 119 16.31 -5.26 2.92
C GLU A 119 16.37 -3.78 3.29
N THR A 120 15.64 -2.94 2.56
CA THR A 120 15.72 -1.48 2.76
C THR A 120 15.36 -1.08 4.18
N TRP A 121 14.25 -1.60 4.73
CA TRP A 121 13.71 -1.27 6.07
C TRP A 121 14.59 -1.72 7.24
N GLN A 122 15.67 -2.47 7.00
CA GLN A 122 16.66 -2.87 8.00
C GLN A 122 17.80 -1.86 8.17
N ALA A 123 17.91 -0.88 7.26
CA ALA A 123 18.97 0.11 7.33
C ALA A 123 18.80 1.07 8.53
N ALA A 124 19.91 1.42 9.19
CA ALA A 124 19.92 2.33 10.34
C ALA A 124 19.25 3.68 10.04
N LYS A 125 19.31 4.14 8.78
CA LYS A 125 18.62 5.35 8.29
C LYS A 125 17.16 5.43 8.72
N TRP A 126 16.42 4.32 8.73
CA TRP A 126 15.00 4.28 9.12
C TRP A 126 14.76 4.55 10.61
N LEU A 127 15.77 4.32 11.43
CA LEU A 127 15.71 4.44 12.88
C LEU A 127 16.38 5.72 13.37
N GLU A 128 17.31 6.28 12.61
CA GLU A 128 18.17 7.37 13.07
C GLU A 128 17.95 8.68 12.32
N GLU A 129 17.64 8.64 11.03
CA GLU A 129 17.55 9.85 10.19
C GLU A 129 16.11 10.24 9.82
N ILE A 130 15.21 9.26 9.73
CA ILE A 130 13.83 9.51 9.28
C ILE A 130 12.98 10.06 10.44
N GLU A 131 12.31 11.19 10.19
CA GLU A 131 11.35 11.79 11.11
C GLU A 131 10.20 10.81 11.45
N LEU A 132 9.68 10.90 12.68
CA LEU A 132 8.67 9.96 13.18
C LEU A 132 7.38 10.02 12.35
N GLU A 133 7.01 11.20 11.87
CA GLU A 133 5.85 11.45 11.01
C GLU A 133 5.97 10.80 9.63
N GLU A 134 7.20 10.56 9.17
CA GLU A 134 7.49 9.91 7.91
C GLU A 134 7.50 8.38 8.01
N LEU A 135 7.31 7.82 9.20
CA LEU A 135 7.15 6.38 9.42
C LEU A 135 5.67 5.97 9.40
N SER A 136 5.41 4.66 9.38
CA SER A 136 4.03 4.15 9.44
C SER A 136 3.35 4.65 10.71
N PRO A 137 2.18 5.30 10.62
CA PRO A 137 1.64 6.07 11.73
C PRO A 137 0.91 5.23 12.77
N MET A 138 0.58 3.97 12.46
CA MET A 138 -0.21 3.15 13.36
C MET A 138 0.13 1.67 13.29
N TRP A 139 -0.31 0.95 14.32
CA TRP A 139 -0.35 -0.49 14.38
C TRP A 139 -1.71 -0.98 14.87
N ALA A 140 -2.09 -2.19 14.46
CA ALA A 140 -3.24 -2.90 14.99
C ALA A 140 -2.87 -4.37 15.22
N ASN A 141 -3.55 -5.00 16.17
CA ASN A 141 -3.41 -6.43 16.40
C ASN A 141 -4.19 -7.21 15.33
N TRP A 142 -3.51 -7.57 14.23
CA TRP A 142 -4.11 -8.28 13.10
C TRP A 142 -4.53 -9.72 13.44
N GLU A 143 -3.90 -10.33 14.45
CA GLU A 143 -4.18 -11.70 14.89
C GLU A 143 -5.49 -11.78 15.69
N SER A 144 -5.81 -10.74 16.46
CA SER A 144 -7.06 -10.65 17.20
C SER A 144 -8.23 -10.31 16.26
N VAL A 145 -9.25 -11.18 16.22
CA VAL A 145 -10.50 -10.92 15.48
C VAL A 145 -11.23 -9.70 16.05
N ILE A 146 -11.13 -9.48 17.36
CA ILE A 146 -11.83 -8.43 18.09
C ILE A 146 -11.06 -7.11 18.01
N ASP A 147 -9.72 -7.16 18.12
CA ASP A 147 -8.89 -5.95 18.24
C ASP A 147 -8.28 -5.47 16.92
N ARG A 148 -8.48 -6.17 15.79
CA ARG A 148 -7.97 -5.73 14.47
C ARG A 148 -8.47 -4.36 14.02
N HIS A 149 -9.58 -3.89 14.58
CA HIS A 149 -10.13 -2.55 14.32
C HIS A 149 -9.65 -1.49 15.33
N ARG A 150 -8.92 -1.91 16.37
CA ARG A 150 -8.29 -1.03 17.34
C ARG A 150 -6.91 -0.64 16.83
N HIS A 151 -6.84 0.50 16.18
CA HIS A 151 -5.59 1.06 15.67
C HIS A 151 -4.96 1.97 16.73
N PHE A 152 -3.70 1.73 17.07
CA PHE A 152 -2.89 2.59 17.93
C PHE A 152 -2.06 3.52 17.05
N TYR A 153 -2.26 4.83 17.13
CA TYR A 153 -1.47 5.78 16.36
C TYR A 153 -0.30 6.31 17.17
N VAL A 154 0.79 6.66 16.49
CA VAL A 154 1.87 7.46 17.08
C VAL A 154 1.30 8.78 17.61
N ARG A 155 1.97 9.36 18.61
CA ARG A 155 1.56 10.58 19.32
C ARG A 155 0.25 10.46 20.09
N GLU A 156 -0.26 9.25 20.30
CA GLU A 156 -1.40 9.03 21.19
C GLU A 156 -0.98 8.52 22.55
N LEU A 157 -1.80 8.85 23.55
CA LEU A 157 -1.73 8.29 24.89
C LEU A 157 -2.39 6.90 24.88
N ALA A 158 -1.65 5.90 25.35
CA ALA A 158 -2.14 4.54 25.49
C ALA A 158 -1.89 4.02 26.91
N GLN A 159 -2.78 3.14 27.36
CA GLN A 159 -2.60 2.36 28.57
C GLN A 159 -2.06 0.98 28.19
N THR A 160 -1.05 0.52 28.92
CA THR A 160 -0.45 -0.79 28.73
C THR A 160 -1.08 -1.83 29.68
N SER A 161 -0.74 -3.10 29.53
CA SER A 161 -1.26 -4.21 30.33
C SER A 161 -0.84 -4.16 31.80
N ASP A 162 0.24 -3.45 32.13
CA ASP A 162 0.64 -3.21 33.52
C ASP A 162 -0.06 -1.99 34.16
N SER A 163 -1.07 -1.43 33.48
CA SER A 163 -1.80 -0.22 33.87
C SER A 163 -1.00 1.09 33.83
N SER A 164 0.25 1.08 33.35
CA SER A 164 1.01 2.31 33.05
C SER A 164 0.46 3.04 31.83
N TYR A 165 0.79 4.33 31.74
CA TYR A 165 0.44 5.18 30.62
C TYR A 165 1.67 5.56 29.83
N VAL A 166 1.53 5.59 28.51
CA VAL A 166 2.64 5.83 27.59
C VAL A 166 2.20 6.68 26.39
N VAL A 167 3.11 7.50 25.87
CA VAL A 167 2.96 8.12 24.54
C VAL A 167 3.70 7.28 23.52
N LEU A 168 3.03 6.94 22.42
CA LEU A 168 3.59 6.12 21.35
C LEU A 168 4.42 6.98 20.39
N LEU A 169 5.64 6.56 20.06
CA LEU A 169 6.54 7.32 19.17
C LEU A 169 6.72 6.66 17.80
N ARG A 170 7.10 5.38 17.79
CA ARG A 170 7.49 4.68 16.57
C ARG A 170 7.20 3.19 16.66
N TRP A 171 6.63 2.63 15.60
CA TRP A 171 6.51 1.19 15.41
C TRP A 171 7.78 0.62 14.78
N VAL A 172 8.25 -0.50 15.31
CA VAL A 172 9.49 -1.14 14.86
C VAL A 172 9.39 -2.64 15.03
N THR A 173 9.90 -3.41 14.08
CA THR A 173 9.96 -4.86 14.18
C THR A 173 11.29 -5.29 14.77
N VAL A 174 11.28 -6.19 15.74
CA VAL A 174 12.48 -6.82 16.32
C VAL A 174 12.25 -8.32 16.32
N ALA A 175 13.14 -9.08 15.66
CA ALA A 175 13.01 -10.53 15.50
C ALA A 175 11.60 -10.97 15.03
N SER A 176 11.11 -10.31 13.97
CA SER A 176 9.77 -10.52 13.39
C SER A 176 8.57 -10.17 14.29
N VAL A 177 8.79 -9.58 15.47
CA VAL A 177 7.73 -9.15 16.39
C VAL A 177 7.64 -7.62 16.43
N VAL A 178 6.44 -7.08 16.30
CA VAL A 178 6.24 -5.63 16.35
C VAL A 178 6.32 -5.11 17.78
N HIS A 179 7.16 -4.09 17.95
CA HIS A 179 7.38 -3.31 19.14
C HIS A 179 7.02 -1.85 18.89
N VAL A 180 6.96 -1.08 19.97
CA VAL A 180 6.77 0.36 19.93
C VAL A 180 7.76 1.06 20.83
N ASP A 181 8.39 2.11 20.31
CA ASP A 181 9.17 3.06 21.11
C ASP A 181 8.19 4.02 21.80
N ILE A 182 8.35 4.24 23.10
CA ILE A 182 7.41 4.95 23.95
C ILE A 182 8.10 5.94 24.90
N LEU A 183 7.33 6.94 25.33
CA LEU A 183 7.64 7.78 26.49
C LEU A 183 6.71 7.42 27.64
N ASN A 184 7.26 7.28 28.85
CA ASN A 184 6.44 6.98 30.03
C ASN A 184 5.64 8.22 30.45
N VAL A 185 4.43 8.00 30.95
CA VAL A 185 3.54 9.06 31.43
C VAL A 185 3.15 8.77 32.88
N LYS A 186 3.30 9.77 33.74
CA LYS A 186 2.76 9.77 35.10
C LYS A 186 1.34 10.32 35.08
N HIS A 187 0.46 9.66 35.81
CA HIS A 187 -0.90 10.12 36.04
C HIS A 187 -1.08 10.45 37.53
N GLN A 188 -1.29 11.73 37.85
CA GLN A 188 -1.52 12.22 39.21
C GLN A 188 -2.62 13.28 39.17
N ASP A 189 -3.59 13.20 40.08
CA ASP A 189 -4.70 14.17 40.21
C ASP A 189 -5.47 14.43 38.90
N GLY A 190 -5.63 13.41 38.06
CA GLY A 190 -6.29 13.53 36.75
C GLY A 190 -5.41 14.10 35.63
N ILE A 191 -4.14 14.40 35.93
CA ILE A 191 -3.19 15.04 35.02
C ILE A 191 -2.19 14.01 34.50
N PHE A 192 -2.00 13.98 33.18
CA PHE A 192 -0.99 13.17 32.51
C PHE A 192 0.26 14.02 32.24
N SER A 193 1.41 13.57 32.73
CA SER A 193 2.71 14.23 32.52
C SER A 193 3.73 13.26 31.94
N VAL A 194 4.31 13.63 30.80
CA VAL A 194 5.37 12.82 30.16
C VAL A 194 6.62 12.89 31.03
N CYS A 195 7.16 11.73 31.41
CA CYS A 195 8.40 11.65 32.17
C CYS A 195 9.59 12.04 31.30
N ALA A 196 10.46 12.90 31.82
CA ALA A 196 11.77 13.14 31.23
C ALA A 196 12.60 11.85 31.25
N GLY A 197 13.23 11.51 30.13
CA GLY A 197 14.08 10.33 29.99
C GLY A 197 14.16 9.83 28.55
N PRO A 198 15.02 8.83 28.28
CA PRO A 198 15.09 8.21 26.96
C PRO A 198 13.81 7.45 26.65
N SER A 199 13.51 7.28 25.36
CA SER A 199 12.44 6.39 24.93
C SER A 199 12.75 4.95 25.35
N LYS A 200 11.70 4.20 25.70
CA LYS A 200 11.78 2.77 25.99
C LYS A 200 11.11 2.01 24.86
N ARG A 201 11.46 0.74 24.70
CA ARG A 201 10.78 -0.14 23.75
C ARG A 201 9.99 -1.19 24.49
N ILE A 202 8.74 -1.39 24.09
CA ILE A 202 7.85 -2.43 24.61
C ILE A 202 7.21 -3.21 23.46
N LEU A 203 6.70 -4.41 23.73
CA LEU A 203 5.91 -5.17 22.75
C LEU A 203 4.63 -4.41 22.40
N ALA A 204 4.26 -4.38 21.13
CA ALA A 204 3.02 -3.71 20.69
C ALA A 204 1.77 -4.34 21.31
N THR A 205 1.80 -5.65 21.56
CA THR A 205 0.72 -6.40 22.21
C THR A 205 0.53 -6.07 23.69
N CYS A 206 1.47 -5.36 24.33
CA CYS A 206 1.26 -4.83 25.69
C CYS A 206 0.28 -3.66 25.72
N LEU A 207 -0.06 -3.05 24.59
CA LEU A 207 -1.01 -1.94 24.53
C LEU A 207 -2.45 -2.47 24.61
N VAL A 208 -3.21 -1.97 25.58
CA VAL A 208 -4.57 -2.46 25.85
C VAL A 208 -5.62 -1.46 25.37
N ARG A 209 -5.43 -0.18 25.69
CA ARG A 209 -6.47 0.85 25.47
C ARG A 209 -5.86 2.15 25.01
N ILE A 210 -6.61 2.87 24.17
CA ILE A 210 -6.31 4.22 23.74
C ILE A 210 -7.14 5.20 24.55
N CYS A 211 -6.47 6.26 24.98
CA CYS A 211 -7.01 7.25 25.88
C CYS A 211 -7.55 8.45 25.08
N HIS A 212 -8.77 8.34 24.56
CA HIS A 212 -9.34 9.31 23.60
C HIS A 212 -9.94 10.59 24.20
N ARG A 213 -10.13 10.69 25.52
CA ARG A 213 -10.76 11.84 26.18
C ARG A 213 -10.24 11.99 27.60
N PHE A 214 -9.26 12.87 27.79
CA PHE A 214 -8.90 13.34 29.12
C PHE A 214 -8.96 14.86 29.16
N SER A 215 -9.57 15.40 30.23
CA SER A 215 -9.60 16.83 30.51
C SER A 215 -8.20 17.30 30.89
N MET A 216 -7.71 18.34 30.21
CA MET A 216 -6.45 19.02 30.53
C MET A 216 -6.34 19.34 32.02
N GLY A 217 -5.29 18.82 32.66
CA GLY A 217 -4.64 19.52 33.77
C GLY A 217 -3.30 20.06 33.27
N MET A 218 -2.94 21.27 33.70
CA MET A 218 -1.81 22.05 33.21
C MET A 218 -0.55 21.22 32.88
N TYR A 219 -0.06 21.36 31.66
CA TYR A 219 1.24 20.86 31.28
C TYR A 219 2.34 21.61 32.06
N SER A 220 3.22 20.88 32.73
CA SER A 220 4.50 21.45 33.17
C SER A 220 5.32 21.82 31.93
N ASN A 221 5.97 22.99 31.95
CA ASN A 221 6.72 23.67 30.88
C ASN A 221 7.92 22.88 30.26
N LEU A 222 7.93 21.56 30.29
CA LEU A 222 9.01 20.68 29.84
C LEU A 222 8.66 19.87 28.59
N LEU A 223 7.68 20.30 27.80
CA LEU A 223 7.32 19.68 26.52
C LEU A 223 7.91 20.50 25.36
N PRO A 224 9.16 20.24 24.92
CA PRO A 224 9.62 20.74 23.65
C PRO A 224 9.16 19.75 22.55
N ALA A 225 8.30 20.22 21.66
CA ALA A 225 8.04 19.68 20.30
C ALA A 225 7.20 18.41 20.07
N TYR A 226 7.01 17.47 21.02
CA TYR A 226 6.40 16.15 20.69
C TYR A 226 4.99 15.88 21.25
N SER A 227 4.45 16.73 22.11
CA SER A 227 3.08 16.57 22.62
C SER A 227 2.08 17.14 21.63
N GLN A 228 1.39 16.26 20.93
CA GLN A 228 0.09 16.60 20.36
C GLN A 228 -0.83 17.05 21.49
N ASP A 229 -1.72 18.00 21.22
CA ASP A 229 -2.80 18.29 22.14
C ASP A 229 -3.70 17.04 22.26
N PHE A 230 -3.53 16.28 23.34
CA PHE A 230 -4.28 15.05 23.60
C PHE A 230 -5.76 15.33 23.91
N SER A 231 -6.19 16.59 23.92
CA SER A 231 -7.60 16.98 24.02
C SER A 231 -8.42 16.55 22.79
N ALA A 232 -7.76 16.35 21.65
CA ALA A 232 -8.36 15.93 20.39
C ALA A 232 -7.83 14.56 19.94
N PRO A 233 -8.65 13.74 19.24
CA PRO A 233 -8.17 12.54 18.57
C PRO A 233 -7.05 12.86 17.56
N ASN A 234 -6.13 11.92 17.34
CA ASN A 234 -5.10 12.08 16.31
C ASN A 234 -5.75 12.43 14.94
N PRO A 235 -5.36 13.53 14.27
CA PRO A 235 -5.93 13.98 12.99
C PRO A 235 -5.92 12.91 11.90
N LEU A 236 -4.93 12.01 11.91
CA LEU A 236 -4.84 10.90 10.96
C LEU A 236 -6.05 9.94 11.09
N ARG A 237 -6.73 9.90 12.23
CA ARG A 237 -7.97 9.13 12.40
C ARG A 237 -9.12 9.70 11.59
N GLU A 238 -9.22 11.03 11.52
CA GLU A 238 -10.24 11.71 10.73
C GLU A 238 -10.05 11.41 9.25
N GLN A 239 -8.80 11.48 8.77
CA GLN A 239 -8.44 11.10 7.40
C GLN A 239 -8.68 9.60 7.14
N ALA A 240 -8.31 8.74 8.09
CA ALA A 240 -8.42 7.30 7.94
C ALA A 240 -9.87 6.77 7.97
N LYS A 241 -10.80 7.48 8.62
CA LYS A 241 -12.21 7.07 8.79
C LYS A 241 -12.36 5.62 9.28
N GLY A 242 -11.54 5.24 10.26
CA GLY A 242 -11.50 3.88 10.83
C GLY A 242 -10.82 2.83 9.95
N ARG A 243 -10.23 3.20 8.80
CA ARG A 243 -9.46 2.28 7.95
C ARG A 243 -7.99 2.20 8.41
N PRO A 244 -7.30 1.10 8.11
CA PRO A 244 -5.87 1.02 8.34
C PRO A 244 -5.09 2.06 7.54
N MET A 245 -4.06 2.65 8.13
CA MET A 245 -3.17 3.62 7.50
C MET A 245 -1.71 3.19 7.68
N PHE A 246 -0.96 3.15 6.58
CA PHE A 246 0.45 2.78 6.57
C PHE A 246 1.22 3.75 5.70
N ARG A 247 2.52 3.90 5.96
CA ARG A 247 3.40 4.64 5.06
C ARG A 247 4.08 3.66 4.12
N LEU A 248 3.85 3.85 2.82
CA LEU A 248 4.54 3.11 1.77
C LEU A 248 5.72 3.91 1.25
N ARG A 249 6.73 3.18 0.81
CA ARG A 249 7.96 3.73 0.27
C ARG A 249 8.09 3.22 -1.15
N VAL A 250 8.52 4.11 -2.04
CA VAL A 250 8.49 3.90 -3.47
C VAL A 250 9.88 4.11 -4.00
N ILE A 251 10.33 3.21 -4.88
CA ILE A 251 11.54 3.38 -5.67
C ILE A 251 11.08 3.63 -7.10
N PRO A 252 10.99 4.90 -7.54
CA PRO A 252 10.70 5.24 -8.92
C PRO A 252 12.01 5.32 -9.71
N TRP A 253 12.00 4.89 -10.96
CA TRP A 253 13.14 5.09 -11.88
C TRP A 253 12.64 5.29 -13.31
N SER A 254 13.56 5.79 -14.14
CA SER A 254 13.35 5.96 -15.57
C SER A 254 14.29 5.03 -16.31
N ASP A 255 13.85 4.55 -17.47
CA ASP A 255 14.67 3.78 -18.40
C ASP A 255 14.31 4.18 -19.83
N ASP A 256 15.30 4.22 -20.72
CA ASP A 256 15.09 4.46 -22.14
C ASP A 256 15.07 3.14 -22.92
N VAL A 257 13.99 2.90 -23.65
CA VAL A 257 13.85 1.69 -24.46
C VAL A 257 13.70 2.05 -25.93
N SER A 258 14.26 1.21 -26.81
CA SER A 258 13.96 1.31 -28.24
C SER A 258 12.58 0.72 -28.51
N GLY A 259 11.64 1.57 -28.94
CA GLY A 259 10.24 1.18 -29.14
C GLY A 259 10.00 0.30 -30.37
N ASN A 260 11.03 0.01 -31.17
CA ASN A 260 10.90 -0.75 -32.40
C ASN A 260 12.14 -1.63 -32.64
N VAL A 261 11.91 -2.93 -32.86
CA VAL A 261 12.97 -3.88 -33.27
C VAL A 261 13.60 -3.46 -34.62
N SER A 262 12.86 -2.75 -35.47
CA SER A 262 13.28 -2.37 -36.83
C SER A 262 13.84 -0.96 -36.97
N LYS A 263 13.73 -0.09 -35.95
CA LYS A 263 14.22 1.30 -36.02
C LYS A 263 15.07 1.61 -34.80
N GLN A 264 16.37 1.73 -35.04
CA GLN A 264 17.41 1.95 -34.05
C GLN A 264 17.30 3.29 -33.29
N TYR A 265 16.42 4.21 -33.74
CA TYR A 265 16.30 5.59 -33.22
C TYR A 265 14.84 5.99 -32.91
N ASN A 266 14.09 5.14 -32.22
CA ASN A 266 12.77 5.52 -31.68
C ASN A 266 12.76 5.33 -30.15
N ALA A 267 13.48 6.20 -29.45
CA ALA A 267 13.62 6.15 -28.01
C ALA A 267 12.28 6.48 -27.34
N HIS A 268 11.88 5.62 -26.41
CA HIS A 268 10.77 5.86 -25.50
C HIS A 268 11.33 5.95 -24.10
N THR A 269 11.02 7.04 -23.41
CA THR A 269 11.37 7.21 -22.01
C THR A 269 10.23 6.65 -21.17
N ASN A 270 10.52 5.60 -20.41
CA ASN A 270 9.56 4.95 -19.53
C ASN A 270 9.80 5.33 -18.08
N ILE A 271 8.72 5.46 -17.31
CA ILE A 271 8.76 5.57 -15.86
C ILE A 271 8.17 4.30 -15.24
N TYR A 272 8.91 3.75 -14.30
CA TYR A 272 8.54 2.59 -13.51
C TYR A 272 8.62 2.89 -12.03
N MET A 273 7.96 2.07 -11.23
CA MET A 273 8.07 2.08 -9.77
C MET A 273 8.04 0.69 -9.18
N THR A 274 8.59 0.56 -7.99
CA THR A 274 8.40 -0.60 -7.11
C THR A 274 8.01 -0.17 -5.70
N ASN A 275 7.30 -1.06 -5.01
CA ASN A 275 6.98 -0.91 -3.59
C ASN A 275 8.18 -1.35 -2.75
N ALA A 276 8.91 -0.38 -2.19
CA ALA A 276 10.14 -0.61 -1.42
C ALA A 276 9.91 -1.38 -0.11
N ASN A 277 8.65 -1.55 0.31
CA ASN A 277 8.26 -2.37 1.45
C ASN A 277 8.14 -3.87 1.09
N LEU A 278 8.54 -4.29 -0.11
CA LEU A 278 8.60 -5.70 -0.50
C LEU A 278 10.04 -6.23 -0.48
N PRO A 279 10.24 -7.53 -0.19
CA PRO A 279 11.56 -8.13 -0.20
C PRO A 279 12.25 -8.03 -1.55
N HIS A 280 13.57 -7.87 -1.56
CA HIS A 280 14.36 -7.79 -2.78
C HIS A 280 14.12 -8.99 -3.72
N SER A 281 13.97 -10.20 -3.16
CA SER A 281 13.64 -11.43 -3.90
C SER A 281 12.29 -11.38 -4.65
N LYS A 282 11.38 -10.51 -4.24
CA LYS A 282 10.13 -10.21 -4.95
C LYS A 282 10.34 -9.12 -5.97
N LEU A 283 11.03 -8.04 -5.58
CA LEU A 283 11.30 -6.89 -6.45
C LEU A 283 12.11 -7.26 -7.71
N SER A 284 12.88 -8.34 -7.67
CA SER A 284 13.59 -8.88 -8.84
C SER A 284 12.70 -9.60 -9.87
N GLN A 285 11.38 -9.70 -9.63
CA GLN A 285 10.44 -10.38 -10.52
C GLN A 285 9.59 -9.36 -11.28
N GLU A 286 9.33 -9.61 -12.57
CA GLU A 286 8.56 -8.74 -13.46
C GLU A 286 7.21 -8.33 -12.88
N TYR A 287 6.53 -9.23 -12.16
CA TYR A 287 5.22 -8.98 -11.55
C TYR A 287 5.17 -7.73 -10.64
N PHE A 288 6.29 -7.42 -9.98
CA PHE A 288 6.37 -6.33 -9.00
C PHE A 288 6.81 -4.99 -9.60
N ILE A 289 7.13 -4.97 -10.89
CA ILE A 289 7.44 -3.74 -11.62
C ILE A 289 6.12 -3.06 -11.99
N ARG A 290 5.91 -1.83 -11.51
CA ARG A 290 4.74 -1.02 -11.80
C ARG A 290 5.06 -0.05 -12.92
N PHE A 291 4.47 -0.28 -14.09
CA PHE A 291 4.58 0.62 -15.23
C PHE A 291 3.70 1.86 -15.04
N CYS A 292 4.32 3.05 -15.06
CA CYS A 292 3.62 4.31 -14.84
C CYS A 292 3.29 5.00 -16.17
N SER A 293 4.32 5.25 -16.98
CA SER A 293 4.21 6.10 -18.17
C SER A 293 5.25 5.71 -19.20
N THR A 294 4.96 6.02 -20.46
CA THR A 294 5.90 5.99 -21.57
C THR A 294 5.67 7.23 -22.45
N SER A 295 6.75 7.83 -22.95
CA SER A 295 6.66 8.92 -23.92
C SER A 295 7.85 8.92 -24.86
N SER A 296 7.59 9.19 -26.13
CA SER A 296 8.64 9.48 -27.13
C SER A 296 9.08 10.95 -27.11
N ASN A 297 8.32 11.82 -26.45
CA ASN A 297 8.47 13.27 -26.54
C ASN A 297 8.79 13.92 -25.19
N ALA A 298 8.28 13.35 -24.08
CA ALA A 298 8.56 13.84 -22.74
C ALA A 298 9.75 13.10 -22.12
N SER A 299 10.73 13.88 -21.66
CA SER A 299 11.91 13.40 -20.93
C SER A 299 11.56 12.79 -19.57
N SER A 300 12.53 12.10 -18.95
CA SER A 300 12.37 11.51 -17.61
C SER A 300 11.96 12.55 -16.58
N SER A 301 12.60 13.73 -16.60
CA SER A 301 12.35 14.81 -15.64
C SER A 301 10.94 15.39 -15.76
N GLU A 302 10.42 15.53 -16.99
CA GLU A 302 9.05 15.97 -17.22
C GLU A 302 8.05 14.97 -16.67
N GLN A 303 8.28 13.68 -16.91
CA GLN A 303 7.42 12.61 -16.40
C GLN A 303 7.53 12.46 -14.88
N PHE A 304 8.72 12.64 -14.28
CA PHE A 304 8.90 12.63 -12.82
C PHE A 304 8.21 13.79 -12.11
N THR A 305 8.10 14.95 -12.77
CA THR A 305 7.36 16.09 -12.23
C THR A 305 5.90 15.72 -12.06
N ALA A 306 5.28 15.14 -13.10
CA ALA A 306 3.92 14.62 -13.02
C ALA A 306 3.79 13.51 -11.97
N LEU A 307 4.75 12.59 -11.88
CA LEU A 307 4.74 11.53 -10.87
C LEU A 307 4.73 12.09 -9.45
N LYS A 308 5.54 13.11 -9.19
CA LYS A 308 5.58 13.80 -7.90
C LYS A 308 4.25 14.45 -7.58
N GLU A 309 3.62 15.12 -8.55
CA GLU A 309 2.30 15.74 -8.39
C GLU A 309 1.21 14.71 -8.07
N ASP A 310 1.21 13.55 -8.75
CA ASP A 310 0.24 12.48 -8.52
C ASP A 310 0.46 11.74 -7.18
N LEU A 311 1.69 11.71 -6.67
CA LEU A 311 1.99 11.22 -5.32
C LEU A 311 1.72 12.25 -4.23
N TYR A 312 1.61 13.53 -4.58
CA TYR A 312 1.41 14.60 -3.62
C TYR A 312 -0.05 14.60 -3.15
N VAL A 313 -0.24 14.28 -1.87
CA VAL A 313 -1.50 14.53 -1.18
C VAL A 313 -1.30 15.82 -0.39
N PRO A 314 -2.01 16.92 -0.73
CA PRO A 314 -1.94 18.14 0.06
C PRO A 314 -2.32 17.84 1.53
N PRO A 315 -1.69 18.52 2.50
CA PRO A 315 -1.87 18.27 3.93
C PRO A 315 -3.31 18.46 4.41
#